data_AF-A0A543DB08-F1
#
_entry.id   AF-A0A543DB08-F1
#
_cell.length_a   1.000
_cell.length_b   1.000
_cell.length_c   1.000
_cell.angle_alpha   90.00
_cell.angle_beta   90.00
_cell.angle_gamma   90.00
#
_symmetry.space_group_name_H-M   'P 1'
#
loop_
_entity.id
_entity.type
_entity.pdbx_description
1 polymer ?
#
loop_
_entity_poly.entity_id
_entity_poly.type
_entity_poly.pdbx_seq_one_letter_code
_entity_poly.pdbx_strand_id
1 'polypeptide(L)'
;MTDLGVRSADRTPHGRKETHVPVPDDLMTAFASLDRARLTRMSESARVQQLDARQALLDYTEALWQDVRRAGERPAVGEKYQALATVREVARALTAVAFDAVYDRPPS
;
A
#
# COMPACT_ATOMS: atom_id res chain seq x y z
N MET A 1 -9.70 45.53 38.95
CA MET A 1 -9.63 44.24 39.66
C MET A 1 -10.85 43.44 39.19
N THR A 2 -10.78 42.90 37.96
CA THR A 2 -10.63 41.46 37.59
C THR A 2 -11.87 40.64 37.99
N ASP A 3 -12.51 39.81 37.17
CA ASP A 3 -12.11 39.14 35.93
C ASP A 3 -13.35 38.59 35.19
N LEU A 4 -13.30 38.55 33.86
CA LEU A 4 -14.30 37.94 32.98
C LEU A 4 -13.96 36.46 32.84
N GLY A 5 -14.72 35.59 33.51
CA GLY A 5 -14.56 34.14 33.44
C GLY A 5 -15.02 33.56 32.10
N VAL A 6 -14.18 33.65 31.06
CA VAL A 6 -14.28 32.85 29.84
C VAL A 6 -13.87 31.42 30.19
N ARG A 7 -14.84 30.51 30.32
CA ARG A 7 -14.55 29.07 30.36
C ARG A 7 -14.35 28.57 28.94
N SER A 8 -13.09 28.60 28.52
CA SER A 8 -12.58 27.91 27.34
C SER A 8 -12.91 26.42 27.39
N ALA A 9 -13.29 25.92 26.22
CA ALA A 9 -13.59 24.54 25.89
C ALA A 9 -12.51 23.55 26.39
N ASP A 10 -12.92 22.61 27.23
CA ASP A 10 -12.19 21.35 27.40
C ASP A 10 -12.69 20.37 26.32
N ARG A 11 -12.18 20.52 25.11
CA ARG A 11 -12.27 19.46 24.08
C ARG A 11 -11.03 18.60 24.23
N THR A 12 -11.12 17.60 25.08
CA THR A 12 -10.15 16.50 25.12
C THR A 12 -10.15 15.83 23.74
N PRO A 13 -9.04 15.84 22.97
CA PRO A 13 -9.00 15.10 21.72
C PRO A 13 -8.96 13.62 22.11
N HIS A 14 -10.10 12.94 22.00
CA HIS A 14 -10.12 11.49 21.97
C HIS A 14 -9.46 11.10 20.65
N GLY A 15 -8.14 10.91 20.71
CA GLY A 15 -7.39 10.27 19.65
C GLY A 15 -7.99 8.89 19.43
N ARG A 16 -8.95 8.81 18.51
CA ARG A 16 -9.44 7.56 17.97
C ARG A 16 -8.18 6.86 17.47
N LYS A 17 -7.84 5.72 18.06
CA LYS A 17 -6.76 4.88 17.53
C LYS A 17 -7.25 4.38 16.18
N GLU A 18 -7.00 5.17 15.15
CA GLU A 18 -7.31 4.88 13.76
C GLU A 18 -6.53 3.61 13.42
N THR A 19 -7.24 2.50 13.48
CA THR A 19 -6.70 1.19 13.28
C THR A 19 -6.62 1.02 11.78
N HIS A 20 -5.41 1.05 11.24
CA HIS A 20 -5.16 0.56 9.88
C HIS A 20 -5.80 -0.82 9.80
N VAL A 21 -6.87 -1.00 9.03
CA VAL A 21 -7.37 -2.34 8.71
C VAL A 21 -6.52 -2.81 7.54
N PRO A 22 -5.53 -3.70 7.76
CA PRO A 22 -4.77 -4.25 6.66
C PRO A 22 -5.69 -5.02 5.72
N VAL A 23 -5.26 -5.15 4.47
CA VAL A 23 -5.86 -6.14 3.58
C VAL A 23 -5.81 -7.49 4.31
N PRO A 24 -6.91 -8.25 4.40
CA PRO A 24 -6.89 -9.53 5.08
C PRO A 24 -5.77 -10.41 4.51
N ASP A 25 -4.87 -10.90 5.38
CA ASP A 25 -3.70 -11.70 4.97
C ASP A 25 -4.11 -12.90 4.12
N ASP A 26 -5.30 -13.47 4.39
CA ASP A 26 -5.89 -14.57 3.62
C ASP A 26 -6.18 -14.19 2.16
N LEU A 27 -6.64 -12.96 1.92
CA LEU A 27 -6.89 -12.45 0.56
C LEU A 27 -5.59 -12.32 -0.22
N MET A 28 -4.58 -11.69 0.39
CA MET A 28 -3.26 -11.50 -0.24
C MET A 28 -2.60 -12.85 -0.53
N THR A 29 -2.68 -13.79 0.42
CA THR A 29 -2.14 -15.15 0.26
C THR A 29 -2.84 -15.89 -0.88
N ALA A 30 -4.17 -15.88 -0.91
CA ALA A 30 -4.94 -16.54 -1.97
C ALA A 30 -4.65 -15.95 -3.35
N PHE A 31 -4.63 -14.62 -3.46
CA PHE A 31 -4.34 -13.94 -4.71
C PHE A 31 -2.91 -14.21 -5.18
N ALA A 32 -1.92 -14.09 -4.29
CA ALA A 32 -0.51 -14.35 -4.63
C ALA A 32 -0.29 -15.79 -5.13
N SER A 33 -1.01 -16.77 -4.58
CA SER A 33 -0.97 -18.15 -5.07
C SER A 33 -1.47 -18.27 -6.52
N LEU A 34 -2.60 -17.65 -6.85
CA LEU A 34 -3.14 -17.60 -8.21
C LEU A 34 -2.25 -16.83 -9.18
N ASP A 35 -1.70 -15.69 -8.75
CA ASP A 35 -0.78 -14.87 -9.56
C ASP A 35 0.50 -15.63 -9.89
N ARG A 36 1.14 -16.26 -8.88
CA ARG A 36 2.31 -17.14 -9.09
C ARG A 36 2.02 -18.24 -10.09
N ALA A 37 0.90 -18.95 -9.94
CA ALA A 37 0.50 -20.03 -10.83
C ALA A 37 0.29 -19.56 -12.28
N ARG A 38 -0.20 -18.32 -12.47
CA ARG A 38 -0.31 -17.70 -13.80
C ARG A 38 1.05 -17.37 -14.39
N LEU A 39 1.94 -16.75 -13.61
CA LEU A 39 3.29 -16.37 -14.05
C LEU A 39 4.15 -17.58 -14.40
N THR A 40 4.02 -18.71 -13.69
CA THR A 40 4.77 -19.94 -14.01
C THR A 40 4.46 -20.49 -15.39
N ARG A 41 3.24 -20.26 -15.89
CA ARG A 41 2.77 -20.72 -17.20
C ARG A 41 3.12 -19.76 -18.34
N MET A 42 3.68 -18.59 -18.03
CA MET A 42 4.08 -17.60 -19.04
C MET A 42 5.46 -17.91 -19.62
N SER A 43 5.69 -17.43 -20.85
CA SER A 43 7.05 -17.34 -21.38
C SER A 43 7.90 -16.40 -20.53
N GLU A 44 9.21 -16.53 -20.63
CA GLU A 44 10.15 -15.63 -19.95
C GLU A 44 9.93 -14.17 -20.34
N SER A 45 9.81 -13.88 -21.64
CA SER A 45 9.52 -12.52 -22.13
C SER A 45 8.20 -11.96 -21.59
N ALA A 46 7.17 -12.79 -21.45
CA ALA A 46 5.90 -12.37 -20.86
C ALA A 46 6.03 -12.11 -19.35
N ARG A 47 6.83 -12.88 -18.61
CA ARG A 47 7.11 -12.61 -17.19
C ARG A 47 7.84 -11.29 -17.00
N VAL A 48 8.83 -10.99 -17.83
CA VAL A 48 9.52 -9.69 -17.80
C VAL A 48 8.53 -8.54 -18.04
N GLN A 49 7.68 -8.64 -19.07
CA GLN A 49 6.64 -7.63 -19.31
C GLN A 49 5.67 -7.47 -18.13
N GLN A 50 5.34 -8.57 -17.45
CA GLN A 50 4.49 -8.55 -16.25
C GLN A 50 5.18 -7.88 -15.05
N LEU A 51 6.50 -8.06 -14.90
CA LEU A 51 7.29 -7.35 -13.89
C LEU A 51 7.34 -5.85 -14.20
N ASP A 52 7.66 -5.45 -15.43
CA ASP A 52 7.70 -4.05 -15.85
C ASP A 52 6.37 -3.33 -15.60
N ALA A 53 5.25 -3.97 -15.97
CA ALA A 53 3.92 -3.41 -15.77
C ALA A 53 3.57 -3.21 -14.28
N ARG A 54 3.97 -4.16 -13.41
CA ARG A 54 3.75 -4.06 -11.95
C ARG A 54 4.66 -3.00 -11.33
N GLN A 55 5.90 -2.89 -11.80
CA GLN A 55 6.81 -1.83 -11.38
C GLN A 55 6.25 -0.44 -11.73
N ALA A 56 5.70 -0.26 -12.94
CA ALA A 56 5.08 1.00 -13.34
C ALA A 56 3.88 1.38 -12.45
N LEU A 57 3.05 0.40 -12.06
CA LEU A 57 1.94 0.63 -11.13
C LEU A 57 2.43 0.99 -9.71
N LEU A 58 3.47 0.29 -9.23
CA LEU A 58 4.08 0.57 -7.94
C LEU A 58 4.67 1.98 -7.92
N ASP A 59 5.43 2.36 -8.95
CA ASP A 59 6.04 3.68 -9.07
C ASP A 59 4.99 4.80 -9.07
N TYR A 60 3.90 4.62 -9.82
CA TYR A 60 2.78 5.54 -9.82
C TYR A 60 2.15 5.69 -8.42
N THR A 61 1.94 4.57 -7.74
CA THR A 61 1.32 4.57 -6.41
C THR A 61 2.24 5.19 -5.35
N GLU A 62 3.55 4.94 -5.43
CA GLU A 62 4.54 5.62 -4.58
C GLU A 62 4.60 7.13 -4.87
N ALA A 63 4.46 7.56 -6.13
CA ALA A 63 4.41 8.97 -6.46
C ALA A 63 3.23 9.68 -5.79
N LEU A 64 2.03 9.09 -5.86
CA LEU A 64 0.84 9.59 -5.14
C LEU A 64 1.08 9.66 -3.63
N TRP A 65 1.71 8.63 -3.05
CA TRP A 65 2.07 8.64 -1.64
C TRP A 65 3.02 9.79 -1.27
N GLN A 66 4.04 10.05 -2.10
CA GLN A 66 4.95 11.17 -1.87
C GLN A 66 4.27 12.53 -2.09
N ASP A 67 3.33 12.66 -3.01
CA ASP A 67 2.53 13.88 -3.19
C ASP A 67 1.77 14.24 -1.93
N VAL A 68 1.11 13.26 -1.30
CA VAL A 68 0.40 13.45 -0.03
C VAL A 68 1.37 13.90 1.07
N ARG A 69 2.55 13.29 1.16
CA ARG A 69 3.59 13.71 2.12
C ARG A 69 4.10 15.12 1.86
N ARG A 70 4.31 15.49 0.60
CA ARG A 70 4.74 16.84 0.19
C ARG A 70 3.70 17.90 0.54
N ALA A 71 2.43 17.55 0.56
CA ALA A 71 1.35 18.42 1.03
C ALA A 71 1.31 18.59 2.57
N GLY A 72 2.26 17.99 3.31
CA GLY A 72 2.33 18.07 4.77
C GLY A 72 1.45 17.05 5.50
N GLU A 73 0.80 16.15 4.75
CA GLU A 73 -0.08 15.13 5.32
C GLU A 73 0.67 13.84 5.69
N ARG A 74 0.00 12.97 6.46
CA ARG A 74 0.54 11.70 6.93
C ARG A 74 -0.28 10.54 6.34
N PRO A 75 0.03 10.06 5.13
CA PRO A 75 -0.78 9.03 4.46
C PRO A 75 -0.78 7.67 5.17
N ALA A 76 0.12 7.46 6.12
CA ALA A 76 0.14 6.28 6.98
C ALA A 76 -0.79 6.37 8.21
N VAL A 77 -1.44 7.52 8.43
CA VAL A 77 -2.25 7.78 9.61
C VAL A 77 -3.68 8.11 9.18
N GLY A 78 -4.63 7.39 9.76
CA GLY A 78 -6.06 7.65 9.58
C GLY A 78 -6.71 7.05 8.35
N GLU A 79 -8.03 7.13 8.34
CA GLU A 79 -8.89 6.50 7.32
C GLU A 79 -8.81 7.22 5.97
N LYS A 80 -8.48 8.52 5.97
CA LYS A 80 -8.46 9.38 4.78
C LYS A 80 -7.66 8.78 3.62
N TYR A 81 -6.53 8.14 3.92
CA TYR A 81 -5.60 7.58 2.93
C TYR A 81 -5.57 6.05 2.92
N GLN A 82 -6.52 5.40 3.58
CA GLN A 82 -6.53 3.94 3.71
C GLN A 82 -6.58 3.24 2.35
N ALA A 83 -7.34 3.79 1.39
CA ALA A 83 -7.38 3.25 0.03
C ALA A 83 -6.02 3.32 -0.66
N LEU A 84 -5.30 4.45 -0.53
CA LEU A 84 -3.97 4.63 -1.10
C LEU A 84 -2.95 3.68 -0.45
N ALA A 85 -2.98 3.57 0.88
CA ALA A 85 -2.14 2.62 1.61
C ALA A 85 -2.41 1.18 1.16
N THR A 86 -3.67 0.80 1.02
CA THR A 86 -4.09 -0.53 0.55
C THR A 86 -3.57 -0.83 -0.85
N VAL A 87 -3.80 0.07 -1.82
CA VAL A 87 -3.33 -0.13 -3.20
C VAL A 87 -1.81 -0.20 -3.25
N ARG A 88 -1.11 0.60 -2.44
CA ARG A 88 0.35 0.59 -2.33
C ARG A 88 0.88 -0.76 -1.83
N GLU A 89 0.30 -1.32 -0.78
CA GLU A 89 0.70 -2.62 -0.25
C GLU A 89 0.39 -3.75 -1.25
N VAL A 90 -0.75 -3.69 -1.93
CA VAL A 90 -1.09 -4.64 -3.00
C VAL A 90 -0.07 -4.55 -4.14
N ALA A 91 0.25 -3.34 -4.63
CA ALA A 91 1.22 -3.15 -5.70
C ALA A 91 2.61 -3.70 -5.31
N ARG A 92 3.06 -3.44 -4.07
CA ARG A 92 4.33 -3.98 -3.53
C ARG A 92 4.35 -5.50 -3.55
N ALA A 93 3.29 -6.15 -3.07
CA ALA A 93 3.19 -7.59 -3.03
C ALA A 93 3.17 -8.22 -4.43
N LEU A 94 2.43 -7.62 -5.38
CA LEU A 94 2.38 -8.10 -6.77
C LEU A 94 3.74 -7.97 -7.45
N THR A 95 4.43 -6.84 -7.27
CA THR A 95 5.77 -6.64 -7.84
C THR A 95 6.76 -7.65 -7.27
N ALA A 96 6.72 -7.94 -5.96
CA ALA A 96 7.56 -8.96 -5.35
C ALA A 96 7.31 -10.36 -5.97
N VAL A 97 6.05 -10.76 -6.11
CA VAL A 97 5.69 -12.04 -6.74
C VAL A 97 6.19 -12.14 -8.19
N ALA A 98 6.10 -11.05 -8.97
CA ALA A 98 6.60 -11.02 -10.33
C ALA A 98 8.13 -11.02 -10.42
N PHE A 99 8.80 -10.38 -9.46
CA PHE A 99 10.26 -10.40 -9.35
C PHE A 99 10.77 -11.83 -9.13
N ASP A 100 10.21 -12.55 -8.15
CA ASP A 100 10.55 -13.95 -7.88
C ASP A 100 10.35 -14.82 -9.13
N ALA A 101 9.25 -14.61 -9.87
CA ALA A 101 8.95 -15.37 -11.07
C ALA A 101 9.96 -15.13 -12.22
N VAL A 102 10.65 -13.98 -12.25
CA VAL A 102 11.69 -13.66 -13.23
C VAL A 102 13.06 -14.17 -12.77
N TYR A 103 13.42 -13.97 -11.50
CA TYR A 103 14.80 -14.15 -11.03
C TYR A 103 15.07 -15.41 -10.19
N ASP A 104 14.07 -16.02 -9.54
CA ASP A 104 14.27 -17.18 -8.66
C ASP A 104 14.03 -18.53 -9.37
N ARG A 105 14.13 -18.57 -10.70
CA ARG A 105 13.96 -19.82 -11.45
C ARG A 105 15.25 -20.66 -11.37
N PRO A 106 15.20 -21.95 -10.97
CA PRO A 106 16.35 -22.83 -11.09
C PRO A 106 16.78 -22.96 -12.56
N PRO A 107 18.08 -23.06 -12.85
CA PRO A 107 18.56 -23.20 -14.22
C PRO A 107 17.95 -24.46 -14.86
N SER A 108 17.31 -24.27 -16.01
CA SER A 108 16.73 -25.33 -16.84
C SER A 108 17.81 -26.13 -17.56
#